data_AF-A0A653C2X5-F1
#
_entry.id   AF-A0A653C2X5-F1
#
_cell.length_a   1.000
_cell.length_b   1.000
_cell.length_c   1.000
_cell.angle_alpha   90.00
_cell.angle_beta   90.00
_cell.angle_gamma   90.00
#
_symmetry.space_group_name_H-M   'P 1'
#
loop_
_entity.id
_entity.type
_entity.pdbx_description
1 polymer ?
#
loop_
_entity_poly.entity_id
_entity_poly.type
_entity_poly.pdbx_seq_one_letter_code
_entity_poly.pdbx_strand_id
1 'polypeptide(L)'
;MLEAAGCKMLTVHGRTRDQKGPLTGLADWSYVKAVREAVSIPVISNGNIQCMQDLERCLEETGAVGVMTAEGNLHNPALFTYQNPPAWEPALEYLDLSEKYPCPLSYVRGHLFKLFHHVLSVPENNDIRIRLGAANTMEQFRLIVKELKALYEPHHNGLVRWDQTVETDSQNLILPPWLCQPYIRDTPENYVKKVEERRKDSEGKMGSENKRHYEDADGNPISRKKMKKLRRISRRPEKPSHIPSERPICEKCVNPLGSKCEYKLCKKCCKERCYVDNLNCEGHRILVKKRREMAKFYASQENKNKIENGIS
;
A
#
# COMPACT_ATOMS: atom_id res chain seq x y z
N MET A 1 -29.28 -0.56 10.34
CA MET A 1 -28.69 -1.73 11.05
C MET A 1 -27.62 -1.31 12.05
N LEU A 2 -26.50 -0.70 11.64
CA LEU A 2 -25.39 -0.34 12.56
C LEU A 2 -25.82 0.61 13.69
N GLU A 3 -26.57 1.66 13.35
CA GLU A 3 -27.13 2.60 14.34
C GLU A 3 -28.05 1.88 15.35
N ALA A 4 -28.99 1.07 14.87
CA ALA A 4 -29.88 0.27 15.72
C ALA A 4 -29.13 -0.73 16.63
N ALA A 5 -27.95 -1.19 16.21
CA ALA A 5 -27.07 -2.03 17.01
C ALA A 5 -26.29 -1.27 18.10
N GLY A 6 -26.52 0.05 18.25
CA GLY A 6 -25.91 0.89 19.28
C GLY A 6 -24.66 1.64 18.85
N CYS A 7 -24.32 1.64 17.54
CA CYS A 7 -23.24 2.45 17.01
C CYS A 7 -23.46 3.94 17.36
N LYS A 8 -22.43 4.62 17.85
CA LYS A 8 -22.51 6.02 18.29
C LYS A 8 -21.98 7.04 17.28
N MET A 9 -21.20 6.59 16.31
CA MET A 9 -20.60 7.42 15.27
C MET A 9 -20.17 6.55 14.10
N LEU A 10 -20.35 7.03 12.88
CA LEU A 10 -19.89 6.37 11.66
C LEU A 10 -18.81 7.18 10.97
N THR A 11 -17.81 6.51 10.43
CA THR A 11 -16.92 7.11 9.44
C THR A 11 -17.19 6.45 8.10
N VAL A 12 -17.50 7.25 7.07
CA VAL A 12 -17.86 6.76 5.76
C VAL A 12 -16.78 7.16 4.77
N HIS A 13 -16.15 6.18 4.16
CA HIS A 13 -15.26 6.43 3.04
C HIS A 13 -16.10 6.57 1.76
N GLY A 14 -15.96 7.68 1.02
CA GLY A 14 -16.61 7.90 -0.28
C GLY A 14 -16.10 7.01 -1.43
N ARG A 15 -15.62 5.79 -1.15
CA ARG A 15 -15.17 4.83 -2.16
C ARG A 15 -15.77 3.47 -1.89
N THR A 16 -16.12 2.77 -2.97
CA THR A 16 -16.50 1.37 -2.89
C THR A 16 -15.28 0.49 -2.66
N ARG A 17 -15.52 -0.75 -2.27
CA ARG A 17 -14.45 -1.74 -2.05
C ARG A 17 -13.63 -2.03 -3.31
N ASP A 18 -14.22 -1.83 -4.48
CA ASP A 18 -13.63 -2.22 -5.77
C ASP A 18 -12.78 -1.11 -6.39
N GLN A 19 -12.89 0.13 -5.87
CA GLN A 19 -12.02 1.26 -6.20
C GLN A 19 -10.65 1.13 -5.54
N LYS A 20 -9.81 0.25 -6.08
CA LYS A 20 -8.45 -0.03 -5.59
C LYS A 20 -7.42 -0.03 -6.71
N GLY A 21 -6.16 0.23 -6.35
CA GLY A 21 -5.03 0.17 -7.28
C GLY A 21 -5.22 1.17 -8.44
N PRO A 22 -5.14 0.72 -9.71
CA PRO A 22 -5.39 1.59 -10.87
C PRO A 22 -6.76 2.28 -10.89
N LEU A 23 -7.77 1.64 -10.27
CA LEU A 23 -9.16 2.12 -10.26
C LEU A 23 -9.53 2.91 -9.01
N THR A 24 -8.53 3.34 -8.23
CA THR A 24 -8.77 4.00 -6.94
C THR A 24 -9.61 5.26 -7.09
N GLY A 25 -9.36 6.06 -8.14
CA GLY A 25 -10.10 7.28 -8.43
C GLY A 25 -10.14 8.29 -7.29
N LEU A 26 -11.03 9.27 -7.43
CA LEU A 26 -11.44 10.19 -6.37
C LEU A 26 -12.57 9.57 -5.55
N ALA A 27 -12.68 9.97 -4.29
CA ALA A 27 -13.83 9.67 -3.45
C ALA A 27 -15.04 10.47 -3.92
N ASP A 28 -16.19 9.79 -3.97
CA ASP A 28 -17.48 10.38 -4.24
C ASP A 28 -18.18 10.68 -2.91
N TRP A 29 -18.30 11.97 -2.62
CA TRP A 29 -18.93 12.47 -1.40
C TRP A 29 -20.47 12.33 -1.42
N SER A 30 -21.09 12.05 -2.57
CA SER A 30 -22.52 11.75 -2.63
C SER A 30 -22.89 10.50 -1.82
N TYR A 31 -21.99 9.52 -1.73
CA TYR A 31 -22.17 8.34 -0.89
C TYR A 31 -22.15 8.70 0.60
N VAL A 32 -21.27 9.63 0.99
CA VAL A 32 -21.20 10.10 2.38
C VAL A 32 -22.46 10.88 2.72
N LYS A 33 -22.91 11.77 1.83
CA LYS A 33 -24.15 12.53 1.97
C LYS A 33 -25.36 11.62 2.15
N ALA A 34 -25.52 10.63 1.28
CA ALA A 34 -26.63 9.68 1.34
C ALA A 34 -26.66 8.92 2.68
N VAL A 35 -25.50 8.51 3.21
CA VAL A 35 -25.43 7.88 4.54
C VAL A 35 -25.73 8.88 5.65
N ARG A 36 -25.20 10.12 5.55
CA ARG A 36 -25.43 11.18 6.53
C ARG A 36 -26.90 11.54 6.67
N GLU A 37 -27.64 11.59 5.57
CA GLU A 37 -29.08 11.86 5.54
C GLU A 37 -29.92 10.70 6.08
N ALA A 38 -29.41 9.47 6.00
CA ALA A 38 -30.12 8.26 6.41
C ALA A 38 -29.99 7.89 7.90
N VAL A 39 -29.07 8.51 8.65
CA VAL A 39 -28.79 8.17 10.06
C VAL A 39 -28.88 9.40 10.97
N SER A 40 -29.25 9.18 12.23
CA SER A 40 -29.31 10.25 13.25
C SER A 40 -28.00 10.43 14.00
N ILE A 41 -27.14 9.40 14.03
CA ILE A 41 -25.82 9.47 14.66
C ILE A 41 -24.82 10.31 13.85
N PRO A 42 -23.79 10.91 14.50
CA PRO A 42 -22.74 11.65 13.84
C PRO A 42 -22.02 10.84 12.74
N VAL A 43 -21.82 11.46 11.58
CA VAL A 43 -21.05 10.89 10.46
C VAL A 43 -19.79 11.73 10.21
N ILE A 44 -18.65 11.06 10.14
CA ILE A 44 -17.36 11.61 9.71
C ILE A 44 -17.13 11.21 8.25
N SER A 45 -16.87 12.19 7.38
CA SER A 45 -16.50 11.96 5.99
C SER A 45 -15.04 11.53 5.86
N ASN A 46 -14.75 10.58 4.98
CA ASN A 46 -13.39 10.18 4.65
C ASN A 46 -13.19 10.01 3.13
N GLY A 47 -12.02 10.44 2.66
CA GLY A 47 -11.59 10.29 1.27
C GLY A 47 -11.28 11.63 0.62
N ASN A 48 -10.09 11.73 0.05
CA ASN A 48 -9.63 12.86 -0.77
C ASN A 48 -9.65 14.24 -0.08
N ILE A 49 -9.47 14.31 1.23
CA ILE A 49 -9.22 15.57 1.96
C ILE A 49 -7.71 15.83 2.02
N GLN A 50 -7.21 16.72 1.15
CA GLN A 50 -5.78 16.97 0.97
C GLN A 50 -5.34 18.37 1.44
N CYS A 51 -6.27 19.31 1.58
CA CYS A 51 -6.05 20.64 2.17
C CYS A 51 -7.25 21.09 3.02
N MET A 52 -7.13 22.25 3.67
CA MET A 52 -8.25 22.84 4.43
C MET A 52 -9.45 23.20 3.55
N GLN A 53 -9.22 23.62 2.32
CA GLN A 53 -10.31 23.95 1.39
C GLN A 53 -11.13 22.70 1.03
N ASP A 54 -10.49 21.53 0.94
CA ASP A 54 -11.22 20.26 0.76
C ASP A 54 -12.07 19.92 1.98
N LEU A 55 -11.60 20.24 3.20
CA LEU A 55 -12.37 20.05 4.42
C LEU A 55 -13.65 20.89 4.39
N GLU A 56 -13.53 22.19 4.13
CA GLU A 56 -14.67 23.12 4.11
C GLU A 56 -15.72 22.68 3.09
N ARG A 57 -15.28 22.41 1.85
CA ARG A 57 -16.14 21.89 0.78
C ARG A 57 -16.78 20.56 1.14
N CYS A 58 -16.03 19.63 1.73
CA CYS A 58 -16.56 18.32 2.10
C CYS A 58 -17.67 18.42 3.13
N LEU A 59 -17.51 19.28 4.15
CA LEU A 59 -18.53 19.49 5.17
C LEU A 59 -19.78 20.14 4.56
N GLU A 60 -19.61 21.14 3.69
CA GLU A 60 -20.71 21.80 2.98
C GLU A 60 -21.48 20.81 2.08
N GLU A 61 -20.78 20.01 1.28
CA GLU A 61 -21.39 19.09 0.33
C GLU A 61 -22.09 17.90 1.02
N THR A 62 -21.51 17.38 2.11
CA THR A 62 -21.98 16.14 2.76
C THR A 62 -22.88 16.34 3.96
N GLY A 63 -22.81 17.49 4.65
CA GLY A 63 -23.43 17.69 5.96
C GLY A 63 -22.86 16.81 7.08
N ALA A 64 -21.69 16.19 6.85
CA ALA A 64 -20.95 15.45 7.88
C ALA A 64 -20.55 16.40 9.02
N VAL A 65 -20.36 15.85 10.23
CA VAL A 65 -19.97 16.66 11.41
C VAL A 65 -18.46 16.88 11.50
N GLY A 66 -17.71 16.21 10.63
CA GLY A 66 -16.26 16.24 10.63
C GLY A 66 -15.69 15.44 9.47
N VAL A 67 -14.39 15.58 9.27
CA VAL A 67 -13.64 14.84 8.26
C VAL A 67 -12.52 14.03 8.89
N MET A 68 -12.14 12.94 8.23
CA MET A 68 -10.95 12.17 8.51
C MET A 68 -10.06 12.21 7.29
N THR A 69 -8.78 12.54 7.48
CA THR A 69 -7.76 12.45 6.44
C THR A 69 -6.68 11.43 6.81
N ALA A 70 -6.14 10.75 5.80
CA ALA A 70 -5.08 9.78 5.95
C ALA A 70 -3.92 10.13 5.02
N GLU A 71 -4.15 10.13 3.71
CA GLU A 71 -3.09 10.42 2.73
C GLU A 71 -2.65 11.88 2.75
N GLY A 72 -3.56 12.84 3.01
CA GLY A 72 -3.22 14.27 3.13
C GLY A 72 -2.20 14.50 4.23
N ASN A 73 -2.42 13.95 5.42
CA ASN A 73 -1.51 14.04 6.56
C ASN A 73 -0.10 13.50 6.28
N LEU A 74 0.04 12.52 5.37
CA LEU A 74 1.35 11.98 5.02
C LEU A 74 2.20 12.95 4.18
N HIS A 75 1.57 13.88 3.45
CA HIS A 75 2.26 14.87 2.62
C HIS A 75 2.34 16.24 3.30
N ASN A 76 1.33 16.59 4.11
CA ASN A 76 1.33 17.77 4.97
C ASN A 76 0.76 17.44 6.35
N PRO A 77 1.60 17.19 7.37
CA PRO A 77 1.15 16.99 8.75
C PRO A 77 0.48 18.22 9.37
N ALA A 78 0.75 19.41 8.82
CA ALA A 78 0.15 20.69 9.23
C ALA A 78 -1.15 21.00 8.45
N LEU A 79 -1.77 19.99 7.81
CA LEU A 79 -2.98 20.15 7.00
C LEU A 79 -4.07 20.94 7.71
N PHE A 80 -4.28 20.71 9.01
CA PHE A 80 -5.33 21.37 9.80
C PHE A 80 -4.96 22.75 10.37
N THR A 81 -3.78 23.29 10.04
CA THR A 81 -3.31 24.58 10.55
C THR A 81 -3.18 25.66 9.48
N TYR A 82 -3.70 25.41 8.27
CA TYR A 82 -3.55 26.27 7.08
C TYR A 82 -2.08 26.56 6.69
N GLN A 83 -1.14 25.72 7.13
CA GLN A 83 0.28 25.92 6.87
C GLN A 83 0.81 24.90 5.88
N ASN A 84 1.79 25.34 5.08
CA ASN A 84 2.57 24.51 4.17
C ASN A 84 4.05 24.68 4.54
N PRO A 85 4.48 24.17 5.71
CA PRO A 85 5.86 24.35 6.16
C PRO A 85 6.83 23.69 5.17
N PRO A 86 8.09 24.13 5.10
CA PRO A 86 9.12 23.38 4.41
C PRO A 86 9.20 21.95 4.95
N ALA A 87 9.20 20.95 4.08
CA ALA A 87 9.06 19.54 4.45
C ALA A 87 10.16 19.04 5.41
N TRP A 88 11.31 19.70 5.47
CA TRP A 88 12.37 19.38 6.43
C TRP A 88 11.99 19.67 7.89
N GLU A 89 11.11 20.63 8.15
CA GLU A 89 10.66 20.95 9.51
C GLU A 89 9.89 19.80 10.16
N PRO A 90 8.73 19.36 9.63
CA PRO A 90 8.01 18.22 10.19
C PRO A 90 8.81 16.92 10.04
N ALA A 91 9.71 16.80 9.06
CA ALA A 91 10.58 15.63 8.95
C ALA A 91 11.58 15.54 10.12
N LEU A 92 12.24 16.63 10.49
CA LEU A 92 13.17 16.64 11.63
C LEU A 92 12.44 16.39 12.94
N GLU A 93 11.29 17.04 13.16
CA GLU A 93 10.43 16.78 14.32
C GLU A 93 9.99 15.31 14.37
N TYR A 94 9.57 14.75 13.24
CA TYR A 94 9.19 13.34 13.15
C TYR A 94 10.36 12.38 13.45
N LEU A 95 11.59 12.72 13.05
CA LEU A 95 12.78 11.93 13.38
C LEU A 95 13.10 12.00 14.88
N ASP A 96 12.97 13.18 15.50
CA ASP A 96 13.12 13.34 16.95
C ASP A 96 12.09 12.50 17.72
N LEU A 97 10.83 12.54 17.27
CA LEU A 97 9.76 11.70 17.83
C LEU A 97 10.01 10.21 17.60
N SER A 98 10.55 9.82 16.44
CA SER A 98 10.85 8.42 16.12
C SER A 98 12.04 7.88 16.92
N GLU A 99 12.96 8.73 17.36
CA GLU A 99 14.03 8.35 18.31
C GLU A 99 13.46 8.21 19.73
N LYS A 100 12.60 9.15 20.14
CA LYS A 100 11.93 9.08 21.45
C LYS A 100 10.97 7.90 21.57
N TYR A 101 10.28 7.56 20.50
CA TYR A 101 9.31 6.47 20.40
C TYR A 101 9.68 5.54 19.23
N PRO A 102 10.60 4.58 19.46
CA PRO A 102 11.17 3.76 18.40
C PRO A 102 10.11 3.01 17.58
N CYS A 103 10.24 3.11 16.26
CA CYS A 103 9.41 2.36 15.30
C CYS A 103 10.29 1.69 14.23
N PRO A 104 9.75 0.69 13.49
CA PRO A 104 10.46 0.09 12.38
C PRO A 104 10.93 1.14 11.37
N LEU A 105 12.19 1.09 10.97
CA LEU A 105 12.78 2.04 10.00
C LEU A 105 12.09 2.02 8.62
N SER A 106 11.32 0.97 8.31
CA SER A 106 10.43 0.94 7.16
C SER A 106 9.33 2.00 7.20
N TYR A 107 8.81 2.32 8.39
CA TYR A 107 7.78 3.34 8.57
C TYR A 107 8.39 4.72 8.42
N VAL A 108 9.53 4.96 9.08
CA VAL A 108 10.32 6.19 8.93
C VAL A 108 10.60 6.49 7.47
N ARG A 109 11.20 5.54 6.74
CA ARG A 109 11.46 5.70 5.30
C ARG A 109 10.19 5.97 4.50
N GLY A 110 9.12 5.25 4.80
CA GLY A 110 7.83 5.42 4.11
C GLY A 110 7.24 6.82 4.29
N HIS A 111 7.28 7.36 5.51
CA HIS A 111 6.80 8.71 5.80
C HIS A 111 7.70 9.79 5.19
N LEU A 112 9.03 9.63 5.23
CA LEU A 112 9.94 10.56 4.54
C LEU A 112 9.70 10.58 3.03
N PHE A 113 9.44 9.44 2.39
CA PHE A 113 9.07 9.42 0.97
C PHE A 113 7.77 10.18 0.66
N LYS A 114 6.85 10.25 1.62
CA LYS A 114 5.58 10.97 1.48
C LYS A 114 5.75 12.46 1.73
N LEU A 115 6.45 12.85 2.80
CA LEU A 115 6.79 14.23 3.11
C LEU A 115 7.56 14.91 1.98
N PHE A 116 8.60 14.23 1.47
CA PHE A 116 9.44 14.75 0.40
C PHE A 116 8.99 14.34 -1.00
N HIS A 117 7.72 13.93 -1.19
CA HIS A 117 7.26 13.39 -2.47
C HIS A 117 7.58 14.32 -3.65
N HIS A 118 7.28 15.60 -3.52
CA HIS A 118 7.43 16.61 -4.56
C HIS A 118 8.91 16.91 -4.84
N VAL A 119 9.70 17.17 -3.80
CA VAL A 119 11.16 17.34 -3.91
C VAL A 119 11.84 16.13 -4.55
N LEU A 120 11.48 14.91 -4.15
CA LEU A 120 12.07 13.68 -4.70
C LEU A 120 11.54 13.30 -6.08
N SER A 121 10.59 14.07 -6.63
CA SER A 121 10.10 13.92 -8.00
C SER A 121 10.80 14.87 -8.97
N VAL A 122 11.55 15.86 -8.46
CA VAL A 122 12.48 16.68 -9.23
C VAL A 122 13.62 15.79 -9.77
N PRO A 123 13.87 15.73 -11.09
CA PRO A 123 14.86 14.84 -11.70
C PRO A 123 16.26 14.94 -11.11
N GLU A 124 16.69 16.14 -10.75
CA GLU A 124 17.99 16.47 -10.16
C GLU A 124 18.19 15.77 -8.80
N ASN A 125 17.11 15.48 -8.08
CA ASN A 125 17.14 14.82 -6.77
C ASN A 125 17.07 13.29 -6.84
N ASN A 126 17.21 12.69 -8.02
CA ASN A 126 17.09 11.24 -8.18
C ASN A 126 18.14 10.46 -7.35
N ASP A 127 19.34 11.01 -7.17
CA ASP A 127 20.36 10.43 -6.29
C ASP A 127 19.90 10.39 -4.81
N ILE A 128 19.37 11.51 -4.31
CA ILE A 128 18.82 11.62 -2.95
C ILE A 128 17.70 10.61 -2.75
N ARG A 129 16.81 10.46 -3.73
CA ARG A 129 15.72 9.48 -3.73
C ARG A 129 16.24 8.04 -3.61
N ILE A 130 17.30 7.70 -4.33
CA ILE A 130 17.94 6.38 -4.27
C ILE A 130 18.56 6.14 -2.90
N ARG A 131 19.28 7.13 -2.36
CA ARG A 131 19.88 7.06 -1.02
C ARG A 131 18.84 6.91 0.09
N LEU A 132 17.73 7.66 0.03
CA LEU A 132 16.61 7.48 0.97
C LEU A 132 16.02 6.06 0.89
N GLY A 133 15.94 5.51 -0.32
CA GLY A 133 15.50 4.13 -0.54
C GLY A 133 16.43 3.08 0.08
N ALA A 134 17.73 3.36 0.12
CA ALA A 134 18.76 2.48 0.68
C ALA A 134 19.00 2.69 2.18
N ALA A 135 18.66 3.86 2.73
CA ALA A 135 18.92 4.23 4.11
C ALA A 135 18.30 3.24 5.10
N ASN A 136 19.07 2.83 6.10
CA ASN A 136 18.77 1.81 7.10
C ASN A 136 19.24 2.19 8.52
N THR A 137 19.64 3.45 8.75
CA THR A 137 19.91 4.00 10.08
C THR A 137 19.24 5.36 10.26
N MET A 138 19.03 5.79 11.51
CA MET A 138 18.45 7.10 11.80
C MET A 138 19.35 8.25 11.36
N GLU A 139 20.66 8.09 11.54
CA GLU A 139 21.67 9.04 11.09
C GLU A 139 21.60 9.29 9.58
N GLN A 140 21.46 8.23 8.77
CA GLN A 140 21.30 8.37 7.32
C GLN A 140 20.05 9.16 6.94
N PHE A 141 18.92 8.94 7.65
CA PHE A 141 17.72 9.74 7.43
C PHE A 141 17.94 11.21 7.76
N ARG A 142 18.59 11.52 8.89
CA ARG A 142 18.90 12.90 9.28
C ARG A 142 19.84 13.58 8.30
N LEU A 143 20.87 12.89 7.81
CA LEU A 143 21.80 13.43 6.81
C LEU A 143 21.06 13.80 5.52
N ILE A 144 20.19 12.93 5.02
CA ILE A 144 19.37 13.20 3.82
C ILE A 144 18.45 14.40 4.03
N VAL A 145 17.78 14.50 5.18
CA VAL A 145 16.90 15.64 5.48
C VAL A 145 17.70 16.95 5.57
N LYS A 146 18.88 16.93 6.19
CA LYS A 146 19.77 18.11 6.27
C LYS A 146 20.32 18.53 4.92
N GLU A 147 20.64 17.58 4.04
CA GLU A 147 21.06 17.85 2.68
C GLU A 147 19.94 18.50 1.87
N LEU A 148 18.73 17.94 1.92
CA LEU A 148 17.55 18.56 1.29
C LEU A 148 17.28 19.96 1.83
N LYS A 149 17.40 20.16 3.14
CA LYS A 149 17.32 21.49 3.74
C LYS A 149 18.38 22.43 3.16
N ALA A 150 19.65 22.04 3.15
CA ALA A 150 20.74 22.89 2.65
C ALA A 150 20.58 23.27 1.17
N LEU A 151 20.02 22.37 0.35
CA LEU A 151 19.74 22.63 -1.06
C LEU A 151 18.64 23.69 -1.26
N TYR A 152 17.59 23.65 -0.45
CA TYR A 152 16.37 24.41 -0.70
C TYR A 152 16.11 25.58 0.26
N GLU A 153 16.78 25.64 1.41
CA GLU A 153 16.67 26.75 2.37
C GLU A 153 17.10 28.10 1.76
N PRO A 154 18.17 28.21 0.94
CA PRO A 154 18.50 29.47 0.27
C PRO A 154 17.39 29.96 -0.67
N HIS A 155 16.70 29.04 -1.34
CA HIS A 155 15.54 29.37 -2.18
C HIS A 155 14.34 29.80 -1.34
N HIS A 156 14.07 29.09 -0.24
CA HIS A 156 12.99 29.42 0.68
C HIS A 156 13.15 30.81 1.30
N ASN A 157 14.39 31.19 1.64
CA ASN A 157 14.72 32.49 2.22
C ASN A 157 14.84 33.63 1.18
N GLY A 158 14.62 33.33 -0.11
CA GLY A 158 14.71 34.32 -1.19
C GLY A 158 16.15 34.75 -1.55
N LEU A 159 17.17 34.03 -1.08
CA LEU A 159 18.58 34.29 -1.40
C LEU A 159 18.93 33.83 -2.83
N VAL A 160 18.26 32.77 -3.30
CA VAL A 160 18.42 32.22 -4.65
C VAL A 160 17.06 32.11 -5.31
N ARG A 161 16.94 32.60 -6.54
CA ARG A 161 15.70 32.50 -7.31
C ARG A 161 15.42 31.05 -7.68
N TRP A 162 14.16 30.64 -7.53
CA TRP A 162 13.64 29.39 -8.09
C TRP A 162 12.86 29.70 -9.36
N ASP A 163 13.23 29.07 -10.48
CA ASP A 163 12.69 29.36 -11.82
C ASP A 163 11.97 28.16 -12.46
N GLN A 164 12.05 26.98 -11.85
CA GLN A 164 11.54 25.73 -12.44
C GLN A 164 10.01 25.54 -12.30
N THR A 165 9.26 26.53 -11.82
CA THR A 165 7.79 26.41 -11.66
C THR A 165 7.02 26.92 -12.88
N VAL A 166 6.82 26.05 -13.86
CA VAL A 166 5.64 26.07 -14.76
C VAL A 166 5.44 24.63 -15.26
N GLU A 167 4.65 23.84 -14.54
CA GLU A 167 4.54 22.39 -14.81
C GLU A 167 3.63 22.08 -16.01
N THR A 168 4.14 21.27 -16.94
CA THR A 168 3.31 20.45 -17.83
C THR A 168 2.88 19.18 -17.07
N ASP A 169 1.57 18.94 -16.97
CA ASP A 169 0.88 17.74 -16.44
C ASP A 169 0.64 17.58 -14.92
N SER A 170 0.82 18.60 -14.08
CA SER A 170 0.66 18.46 -12.61
C SER A 170 -0.68 18.91 -12.01
N GLN A 171 -1.70 19.19 -12.83
CA GLN A 171 -3.00 19.69 -12.34
C GLN A 171 -2.87 20.92 -11.41
N ASN A 172 -2.11 21.94 -11.83
CA ASN A 172 -1.98 23.26 -11.17
C ASN A 172 -1.35 23.22 -9.75
N LEU A 173 -0.16 22.64 -9.58
CA LEU A 173 0.60 22.88 -8.34
C LEU A 173 1.35 24.23 -8.44
N ILE A 174 1.03 25.13 -7.51
CA ILE A 174 1.54 26.52 -7.46
C ILE A 174 2.72 26.64 -6.47
N LEU A 175 2.87 25.68 -5.54
CA LEU A 175 3.82 25.79 -4.43
C LEU A 175 5.21 25.25 -4.79
N PRO A 176 6.28 25.88 -4.28
CA PRO A 176 7.63 25.34 -4.41
C PRO A 176 7.71 23.87 -3.91
N PRO A 177 8.51 23.01 -4.56
CA PRO A 177 8.48 21.57 -4.32
C PRO A 177 8.89 21.18 -2.90
N TRP A 178 9.64 22.04 -2.20
CA TRP A 178 10.07 21.80 -0.82
C TRP A 178 9.03 22.11 0.24
N LEU A 179 7.90 22.73 -0.11
CA LEU A 179 6.80 22.93 0.83
C LEU A 179 5.95 21.66 0.92
N CYS A 180 5.53 21.31 2.14
CA CYS A 180 4.46 20.37 2.36
C CYS A 180 3.22 20.83 1.60
N GLN A 181 2.68 19.98 0.72
CA GLN A 181 1.58 20.37 -0.14
C GLN A 181 0.73 19.14 -0.53
N PRO A 182 -0.54 19.36 -0.94
CA PRO A 182 -1.45 18.29 -1.35
C PRO A 182 -0.84 17.33 -2.37
N TYR A 183 -1.13 16.04 -2.20
CA TYR A 183 -0.86 15.05 -3.25
C TYR A 183 -2.08 14.94 -4.16
N ILE A 184 -1.95 15.44 -5.39
CA ILE A 184 -2.99 15.28 -6.40
C ILE A 184 -2.82 13.93 -7.06
N ARG A 185 -3.86 13.10 -6.96
CA ARG A 185 -3.86 11.76 -7.53
C ARG A 185 -4.24 11.81 -9.01
N ASP A 186 -3.46 11.15 -9.85
CA ASP A 186 -3.83 10.90 -11.25
C ASP A 186 -5.19 10.20 -11.34
N THR A 187 -6.04 10.64 -12.27
CA THR A 187 -7.30 9.96 -12.55
C THR A 187 -7.06 8.54 -13.07
N PRO A 188 -8.00 7.59 -12.90
CA PRO A 188 -7.86 6.24 -13.43
C PRO A 188 -7.56 6.23 -14.93
N GLU A 189 -8.18 7.12 -15.69
CA GLU A 189 -8.01 7.25 -17.14
C GLU A 189 -6.58 7.68 -17.48
N ASN A 190 -6.07 8.71 -16.80
CA ASN A 190 -4.70 9.20 -17.00
C ASN A 190 -3.67 8.17 -16.52
N TYR A 191 -3.95 7.46 -15.44
CA TYR A 191 -3.12 6.37 -14.98
C TYR A 191 -3.01 5.25 -16.02
N VAL A 192 -4.15 4.83 -16.62
CA VAL A 192 -4.18 3.82 -17.68
C VAL A 192 -3.40 4.29 -18.90
N LYS A 193 -3.61 5.53 -19.36
CA LYS A 193 -2.85 6.13 -20.47
C LYS A 193 -1.35 6.13 -20.21
N LYS A 194 -0.90 6.64 -19.06
CA LYS A 194 0.53 6.66 -18.68
C LYS A 194 1.14 5.26 -18.58
N VAL A 195 0.34 4.23 -18.26
CA VAL A 195 0.80 2.83 -18.24
C VAL A 195 0.92 2.28 -19.66
N GLU A 196 -0.03 2.58 -20.53
CA GLU A 196 0.00 2.19 -21.95
C GLU A 196 1.14 2.85 -22.71
N GLU A 197 1.35 4.15 -22.50
CA GLU A 197 2.49 4.91 -23.07
C GLU A 197 3.82 4.31 -22.60
N ARG A 198 3.98 4.06 -21.30
CA ARG A 198 5.20 3.40 -20.80
C ARG A 198 5.40 2.00 -21.35
N ARG A 199 4.32 1.25 -21.66
CA ARG A 199 4.42 -0.04 -22.36
C ARG A 199 4.90 0.15 -23.79
N LYS A 200 4.30 1.09 -24.54
CA LYS A 200 4.70 1.44 -25.91
C LYS A 200 6.16 1.93 -25.98
N ASP A 201 6.60 2.75 -25.04
CA ASP A 201 8.00 3.21 -24.94
C ASP A 201 8.96 2.06 -24.63
N SER A 202 8.53 1.13 -23.79
CA SER A 202 9.32 -0.08 -23.47
C SER A 202 9.39 -1.03 -24.66
N GLU A 203 8.32 -1.12 -25.44
CA GLU A 203 8.24 -1.92 -26.67
C GLU A 203 9.04 -1.27 -27.82
N GLY A 204 8.98 0.05 -27.97
CA GLY A 204 9.75 0.82 -28.97
C GLY A 204 11.24 0.91 -28.67
N LYS A 205 11.64 0.93 -27.38
CA LYS A 205 13.06 0.77 -26.97
C LYS A 205 13.54 -0.68 -26.98
N MET A 206 12.62 -1.65 -27.12
CA MET A 206 12.95 -3.06 -27.33
C MET A 206 13.12 -3.38 -28.82
N GLY A 207 14.03 -2.65 -29.48
CA GLY A 207 14.82 -3.24 -30.54
C GLY A 207 15.73 -4.30 -29.93
N SER A 208 15.35 -5.57 -30.08
CA SER A 208 16.11 -6.84 -29.96
C SER A 208 17.17 -7.11 -28.86
N GLU A 209 17.78 -6.16 -28.15
CA GLU A 209 19.04 -6.45 -27.41
C GLU A 209 19.09 -6.08 -25.91
N ASN A 210 18.05 -5.48 -25.32
CA ASN A 210 18.14 -4.99 -23.92
C ASN A 210 17.02 -5.44 -22.96
N LYS A 211 16.65 -6.72 -22.98
CA LYS A 211 16.02 -7.32 -21.79
C LYS A 211 17.10 -7.48 -20.73
N ARG A 212 17.04 -6.69 -19.64
CA ARG A 212 17.97 -6.80 -18.49
C ARG A 212 18.16 -8.27 -18.11
N HIS A 213 19.33 -8.81 -18.45
CA HIS A 213 19.74 -10.16 -18.12
C HIS A 213 20.13 -10.17 -16.64
N TYR A 214 19.51 -11.03 -15.84
CA TYR A 214 19.96 -11.25 -14.47
C TYR A 214 20.61 -12.61 -14.45
N GLU A 215 21.79 -12.72 -13.86
CA GLU A 215 22.51 -13.99 -13.75
C GLU A 215 22.60 -14.43 -12.29
N ASP A 216 22.65 -15.75 -12.06
CA ASP A 216 23.07 -16.28 -10.76
C ASP A 216 24.60 -16.28 -10.63
N ALA A 217 25.12 -16.74 -9.48
CA ALA A 217 26.54 -16.72 -9.18
C ALA A 217 27.38 -17.56 -10.17
N ASP A 218 26.73 -18.50 -10.87
CA ASP A 218 27.32 -19.40 -11.85
C ASP A 218 27.13 -18.89 -13.29
N GLY A 219 26.67 -17.64 -13.46
CA GLY A 219 26.49 -17.01 -14.77
C GLY A 219 25.25 -17.44 -15.53
N ASN A 220 24.32 -18.19 -14.91
CA ASN A 220 23.12 -18.64 -15.61
C ASN A 220 22.03 -17.58 -15.62
N PRO A 221 21.30 -17.39 -16.74
CA PRO A 221 20.14 -16.50 -16.79
C PRO A 221 19.08 -16.86 -15.74
N ILE A 222 18.66 -15.87 -14.96
CA ILE A 222 17.62 -15.97 -13.95
C ILE A 222 16.58 -14.85 -14.08
N SER A 223 15.37 -15.12 -13.58
CA SER A 223 14.34 -14.07 -13.52
C SER A 223 14.65 -13.04 -12.41
N ARG A 224 14.18 -11.80 -12.59
CA ARG A 224 14.24 -10.73 -11.57
C ARG A 224 13.70 -11.18 -10.20
N LYS A 225 12.67 -12.05 -10.20
CA LYS A 225 12.07 -12.61 -8.99
C LYS A 225 13.01 -13.61 -8.30
N LYS A 226 13.72 -14.45 -9.06
CA LYS A 226 14.76 -15.36 -8.57
C LYS A 226 15.96 -14.57 -8.01
N MET A 227 16.42 -13.52 -8.71
CA MET A 227 17.50 -12.64 -8.24
C MET A 227 17.17 -11.95 -6.91
N LYS A 228 15.99 -11.33 -6.79
CA LYS A 228 15.53 -10.72 -5.52
C LYS A 228 15.41 -11.75 -4.38
N LYS A 229 15.04 -13.00 -4.69
CA LYS A 229 14.98 -14.08 -3.70
C LYS A 229 16.38 -14.48 -3.23
N LEU A 230 17.33 -14.65 -4.15
CA LEU A 230 18.73 -14.99 -3.83
C LEU A 230 19.39 -13.92 -2.96
N ARG A 231 19.22 -12.62 -3.30
CA ARG A 231 19.71 -11.50 -2.48
C ARG A 231 19.09 -11.44 -1.08
N ARG A 232 17.85 -11.90 -0.90
CA ARG A 232 17.24 -12.03 0.44
C ARG A 232 17.81 -13.21 1.21
N ILE A 233 18.17 -14.30 0.53
CA ILE A 233 18.75 -15.49 1.15
C ILE A 233 20.18 -15.18 1.61
N SER A 234 21.00 -14.52 0.79
CA SER A 234 22.38 -14.18 1.13
C SER A 234 22.52 -13.20 2.30
N ARG A 235 21.47 -12.43 2.61
CA ARG A 235 21.41 -11.51 3.74
C ARG A 235 20.87 -12.14 5.02
N ARG A 236 20.52 -13.44 5.02
CA ARG A 236 20.09 -14.11 6.25
C ARG A 236 21.33 -14.48 7.10
N PRO A 237 21.33 -14.19 8.40
CA PRO A 237 22.39 -14.68 9.29
C PRO A 237 22.43 -16.21 9.25
N GLU A 238 23.63 -16.78 9.36
CA GLU A 238 23.82 -18.24 9.40
C GLU A 238 23.02 -18.83 10.56
N LYS A 239 22.22 -19.84 10.25
CA LYS A 239 21.55 -20.60 11.30
C LYS A 239 22.61 -21.41 12.05
N PRO A 240 22.54 -21.50 13.39
CA PRO A 240 23.39 -22.43 14.13
C PRO A 240 23.22 -23.85 13.57
N SER A 241 24.34 -24.58 13.55
CA SER A 241 24.45 -25.93 13.01
C SER A 241 23.31 -26.81 13.52
N HIS A 242 22.63 -27.44 12.56
CA HIS A 242 21.46 -28.26 12.80
C HIS A 242 21.78 -29.40 13.75
N ILE A 243 21.10 -29.46 14.90
CA ILE A 243 20.82 -30.76 15.55
C ILE A 243 19.88 -31.50 14.57
N PRO A 244 20.24 -32.70 14.08
CA PRO A 244 19.34 -33.47 13.23
C PRO A 244 18.15 -33.90 14.10
N SER A 245 17.02 -33.20 13.99
CA SER A 245 15.76 -33.79 14.48
C SER A 245 15.41 -34.88 13.49
N GLU A 246 15.53 -36.14 13.88
CA GLU A 246 14.95 -37.30 13.20
C GLU A 246 13.45 -37.07 13.04
N ARG A 247 13.06 -36.34 12.00
CA ARG A 247 11.64 -36.14 11.69
C ARG A 247 11.21 -37.35 10.89
N PRO A 248 10.18 -38.08 11.34
CA PRO A 248 9.64 -39.16 10.54
C PRO A 248 9.29 -38.65 9.15
N ILE A 249 9.52 -39.49 8.14
CA ILE A 249 9.28 -39.16 6.74
C ILE A 249 7.85 -39.59 6.39
N CYS A 250 7.23 -38.87 5.46
CA CYS A 250 5.92 -39.21 4.94
C CYS A 250 5.98 -40.56 4.21
N GLU A 251 5.04 -41.47 4.52
CA GLU A 251 4.99 -42.79 3.89
C GLU A 251 4.89 -42.75 2.36
N LYS A 252 4.24 -41.70 1.81
CA LYS A 252 4.04 -41.54 0.36
C LYS A 252 5.15 -40.80 -0.39
N CYS A 253 6.13 -40.17 0.29
CA CYS A 253 7.17 -39.39 -0.38
C CYS A 253 8.32 -39.00 0.55
N VAL A 254 9.43 -38.51 0.00
CA VAL A 254 10.62 -38.06 0.75
C VAL A 254 10.42 -36.81 1.65
N ASN A 255 9.24 -36.21 1.65
CA ASN A 255 9.00 -35.01 2.48
C ASN A 255 8.79 -35.38 3.96
N PRO A 256 9.23 -34.51 4.89
CA PRO A 256 8.97 -34.71 6.32
C PRO A 256 7.48 -34.82 6.65
N LEU A 257 7.17 -35.67 7.62
CA LEU A 257 5.83 -35.84 8.16
C LEU A 257 5.31 -34.52 8.74
N GLY A 258 4.04 -34.20 8.47
CA GLY A 258 3.38 -33.09 9.15
C GLY A 258 3.23 -33.41 10.64
N SER A 259 3.87 -32.63 11.51
CA SER A 259 3.91 -32.89 12.96
C SER A 259 2.53 -32.93 13.63
N LYS A 260 1.50 -32.37 13.01
CA LYS A 260 0.12 -32.38 13.50
C LYS A 260 -0.84 -33.07 12.53
N CYS A 261 -0.34 -33.75 11.51
CA CYS A 261 -1.18 -34.37 10.49
C CYS A 261 -1.88 -35.62 11.04
N GLU A 262 -3.22 -35.58 11.09
CA GLU A 262 -4.06 -36.73 11.46
C GLU A 262 -3.80 -37.97 10.59
N TYR A 263 -3.46 -37.77 9.33
CA TYR A 263 -3.24 -38.86 8.37
C TYR A 263 -1.80 -39.35 8.31
N LYS A 264 -0.90 -38.83 9.16
CA LYS A 264 0.54 -39.14 9.11
C LYS A 264 1.11 -39.00 7.69
N LEU A 265 0.83 -37.86 7.05
CA LEU A 265 1.36 -37.52 5.73
C LEU A 265 2.07 -36.16 5.77
N CYS A 266 2.88 -35.86 4.75
CA CYS A 266 3.32 -34.49 4.50
C CYS A 266 2.13 -33.63 4.02
N LYS A 267 2.27 -32.30 4.05
CA LYS A 267 1.20 -31.38 3.64
C LYS A 267 0.68 -31.62 2.22
N LYS A 268 1.56 -31.96 1.27
CA LYS A 268 1.18 -32.21 -0.13
C LYS A 268 0.33 -33.48 -0.25
N CYS A 269 0.86 -34.62 0.21
CA CYS A 269 0.16 -35.90 0.15
C CYS A 269 -1.13 -35.90 0.99
N CYS A 270 -1.14 -35.20 2.12
CA CYS A 270 -2.33 -34.99 2.92
C CYS A 270 -3.42 -34.22 2.14
N LYS A 271 -3.04 -33.20 1.36
CA LYS A 271 -3.98 -32.42 0.56
C LYS A 271 -4.62 -33.24 -0.54
N GLU A 272 -3.83 -34.04 -1.25
CA GLU A 272 -4.33 -34.96 -2.28
C GLU A 272 -5.28 -35.99 -1.66
N ARG A 273 -4.90 -36.63 -0.55
CA ARG A 273 -5.76 -37.57 0.16
C ARG A 273 -7.08 -36.94 0.62
N CYS A 274 -7.03 -35.78 1.28
CA CYS A 274 -8.26 -35.08 1.72
C CYS A 274 -9.16 -34.69 0.54
N TYR A 275 -8.59 -34.43 -0.64
CA TYR A 275 -9.35 -34.09 -1.83
C TYR A 275 -10.07 -35.30 -2.44
N VAL A 276 -9.35 -36.42 -2.61
CA VAL A 276 -9.86 -37.67 -3.18
C VAL A 276 -10.88 -38.29 -2.23
N ASP A 277 -10.52 -38.45 -0.96
CA ASP A 277 -11.33 -39.18 0.03
C ASP A 277 -12.43 -38.29 0.66
N ASN A 278 -12.53 -37.02 0.25
CA ASN A 278 -13.46 -36.05 0.81
C ASN A 278 -13.35 -35.89 2.34
N LEU A 279 -12.13 -35.65 2.83
CA LEU A 279 -11.81 -35.56 4.26
C LEU A 279 -11.33 -34.16 4.66
N ASN A 280 -11.22 -33.92 5.97
CA ASN A 280 -10.55 -32.74 6.54
C ASN A 280 -9.26 -33.15 7.25
N CYS A 281 -8.27 -32.28 7.33
CA CYS A 281 -7.12 -32.41 8.23
C CYS A 281 -6.97 -31.10 9.01
N GLU A 282 -7.23 -31.09 10.31
CA GLU A 282 -7.08 -29.88 11.13
C GLU A 282 -5.61 -29.51 11.28
N GLY A 283 -4.74 -30.52 11.41
CA GLY A 283 -3.30 -30.37 11.46
C GLY A 283 -2.68 -29.54 10.34
N HIS A 284 -3.11 -29.79 9.10
CA HIS A 284 -2.67 -29.02 7.93
C HIS A 284 -3.63 -27.89 7.54
N ARG A 285 -4.72 -27.70 8.29
CA ARG A 285 -5.83 -26.77 7.99
C ARG A 285 -6.43 -26.98 6.60
N ILE A 286 -6.62 -28.25 6.23
CA ILE A 286 -7.21 -28.68 4.96
C ILE A 286 -8.66 -29.05 5.22
N LEU A 287 -9.61 -28.24 4.75
CA LEU A 287 -11.03 -28.38 5.10
C LEU A 287 -11.88 -28.73 3.87
N VAL A 288 -11.51 -29.77 3.13
CA VAL A 288 -12.17 -30.10 1.84
C VAL A 288 -13.63 -30.49 2.05
N LYS A 289 -13.92 -31.40 3.00
CA LYS A 289 -15.29 -31.85 3.29
C LYS A 289 -16.19 -30.68 3.70
N LYS A 290 -15.76 -29.87 4.67
CA LYS A 290 -16.52 -28.69 5.15
C LYS A 290 -16.81 -27.70 4.02
N ARG A 291 -15.83 -27.45 3.14
CA ARG A 291 -16.01 -26.54 1.98
C ARG A 291 -17.01 -27.09 0.97
N ARG A 292 -16.98 -28.40 0.68
CA ARG A 292 -17.95 -29.04 -0.22
C ARG A 292 -19.36 -29.04 0.37
N GLU A 293 -19.50 -29.27 1.66
CA GLU A 293 -20.79 -29.18 2.38
C GLU A 293 -21.36 -27.76 2.33
N MET A 294 -20.54 -26.73 2.60
CA MET A 294 -20.96 -25.33 2.44
C MET A 294 -21.38 -25.01 1.00
N ALA A 295 -20.61 -25.46 0.01
CA ALA A 295 -20.96 -25.22 -1.40
C ALA A 295 -22.31 -25.87 -1.77
N LYS A 296 -22.59 -27.08 -1.28
CA LYS A 296 -23.90 -27.75 -1.46
C LYS A 296 -25.03 -26.99 -0.76
N PHE A 297 -24.78 -26.47 0.44
CA PHE A 297 -25.76 -25.67 1.18
C PHE A 297 -26.10 -24.35 0.46
N TYR A 298 -25.11 -23.64 -0.08
CA TYR A 298 -25.36 -22.41 -0.83
C TYR A 298 -26.08 -22.69 -2.16
N ALA A 299 -25.71 -23.76 -2.87
CA ALA A 299 -26.40 -24.15 -4.10
C ALA A 299 -27.88 -24.54 -3.85
N SER A 300 -28.18 -25.19 -2.72
CA SER A 300 -29.58 -25.52 -2.38
C SER A 300 -30.39 -24.30 -1.96
N GLN A 301 -29.77 -23.31 -1.30
CA GLN A 301 -30.40 -22.02 -0.98
C GLN A 301 -30.67 -21.18 -2.24
N GLU A 302 -29.73 -21.14 -3.18
CA GLU A 302 -29.95 -20.46 -4.47
C GLU A 302 -31.09 -21.11 -5.26
N ASN A 303 -31.18 -22.45 -5.27
CA ASN A 303 -32.28 -23.14 -5.94
C ASN A 303 -33.63 -22.90 -5.23
N LYS A 304 -33.68 -22.86 -3.89
CA LYS A 304 -34.90 -22.48 -3.16
C LYS A 304 -35.33 -21.05 -3.48
N ASN A 305 -34.39 -20.10 -3.49
CA ASN A 305 -34.67 -18.71 -3.84
C ASN A 305 -35.12 -18.53 -5.29
N LYS A 306 -34.66 -19.36 -6.24
CA LYS A 306 -35.15 -19.35 -7.62
C LYS A 306 -36.58 -19.88 -7.74
N ILE A 307 -36.90 -20.95 -7.00
CA ILE A 307 -38.24 -21.54 -6.97
C ILE A 307 -39.25 -20.57 -6.31
N GLU A 308 -38.86 -19.93 -5.20
CA GLU A 308 -39.72 -18.97 -4.49
C GLU A 308 -39.95 -17.67 -5.27
N ASN A 309 -39.02 -17.27 -6.14
CA ASN A 309 -39.15 -16.06 -6.98
C ASN A 309 -39.75 -16.33 -8.38
N GLY A 310 -40.24 -17.54 -8.66
CA GLY A 310 -41.00 -17.83 -9.89
C GLY A 310 -40.21 -17.70 -11.20
N ILE A 311 -38.88 -17.79 -11.14
CA ILE A 311 -38.02 -17.76 -12.33
C ILE A 311 -37.66 -19.22 -12.66
N SER A 312 -38.53 -19.89 -13.41
CA SER A 312 -38.22 -21.17 -14.09
C SER A 312 -37.41 -20.93 -15.35
#